data_AF-A0AAT9IEL3-F1
#
_entry.id   AF-A0AAT9IEL3-F1
#
_cell.length_a   1.000
_cell.length_b   1.000
_cell.length_c   1.000
_cell.angle_alpha   90.00
_cell.angle_beta   90.00
_cell.angle_gamma   90.00
#
_symmetry.space_group_name_H-M   'P 1'
#
loop_
_entity.id
_entity.type
_entity.pdbx_description
1 polymer ?
#
loop_
_entity_poly.entity_id
_entity_poly.type
_entity_poly.pdbx_seq_one_letter_code
_entity_poly.pdbx_strand_id
1 'polypeptide(L)'
;MLTIDHPDMKNLLYGLLLTGLIAGCKQKVQPSQQTTPEEKKEDTTVNIPPGTATSAARLIVPGKAIGLTSIGEDVQNVINKLGAPDKGDAAMGKAMATWYADHDPKGNQTTIYTERQMGVDDTSRVQQIRITSSWFSTADSIHTESTLNDIRKHFAPKKAATYKEDGKNYFIYTTGQGITFEITADSVCSGIIVHDSSKTAISTYLPFHAGIKQIK
;
A
#
# COMPACT_ATOMS: atom_id res chain seq x y z
N MET A 1 55.41 16.61 -18.60
CA MET A 1 55.80 17.33 -19.83
C MET A 1 55.35 16.49 -21.01
N LEU A 2 54.18 16.84 -21.57
CA LEU A 2 53.67 16.57 -22.93
C LEU A 2 52.20 17.02 -22.95
N THR A 3 52.00 18.23 -23.48
CA THR A 3 50.75 18.93 -23.77
C THR A 3 50.30 18.62 -25.19
N ILE A 4 49.02 18.27 -25.43
CA ILE A 4 48.28 18.43 -26.71
C ILE A 4 46.78 18.49 -26.32
N ASP A 5 46.20 19.69 -26.17
CA ASP A 5 45.39 20.47 -27.13
C ASP A 5 43.91 20.09 -27.26
N HIS A 6 43.06 21.04 -26.89
CA HIS A 6 41.63 21.13 -27.20
C HIS A 6 41.42 21.74 -28.60
N PRO A 7 40.36 21.35 -29.32
CA PRO A 7 39.71 22.25 -30.26
C PRO A 7 38.46 22.90 -29.65
N ASP A 8 38.57 24.21 -29.49
CA ASP A 8 37.53 25.21 -29.26
C ASP A 8 36.82 25.52 -30.59
N MET A 9 35.48 25.53 -30.64
CA MET A 9 34.72 25.96 -31.82
C MET A 9 33.39 26.62 -31.45
N LYS A 10 33.50 27.88 -31.05
CA LYS A 10 32.84 29.06 -31.65
C LYS A 10 31.38 28.92 -32.14
N ASN A 11 30.50 29.58 -31.41
CA ASN A 11 29.46 30.52 -31.87
C ASN A 11 28.86 30.30 -33.26
N LEU A 12 27.56 29.96 -33.28
CA LEU A 12 26.68 30.33 -34.37
C LEU A 12 25.36 30.90 -33.82
N LEU A 13 25.37 32.21 -33.54
CA LEU A 13 24.16 33.02 -33.51
C LEU A 13 23.72 33.27 -34.96
N TYR A 14 22.46 32.96 -35.27
CA TYR A 14 21.72 33.60 -36.35
C TYR A 14 20.30 33.87 -35.85
N GLY A 15 19.95 35.15 -35.76
CA GLY A 15 18.56 35.60 -35.61
C GLY A 15 17.99 36.02 -36.96
N LEU A 16 16.67 36.12 -37.05
CA LEU A 16 15.97 37.30 -37.57
C LEU A 16 14.46 37.18 -37.33
N LEU A 17 13.87 38.33 -36.99
CA LEU A 17 12.43 38.64 -36.95
C LEU A 17 11.76 38.43 -38.33
N LEU A 18 10.47 38.09 -38.36
CA LEU A 18 9.45 38.96 -38.96
C LEU A 18 8.00 38.57 -38.59
N THR A 19 7.19 39.62 -38.49
CA THR A 19 5.79 39.79 -38.07
C THR A 19 4.72 39.25 -39.03
N GLY A 20 3.53 38.96 -38.49
CA GLY A 20 2.28 38.90 -39.25
C GLY A 20 1.01 39.00 -38.36
N LEU A 21 0.40 40.19 -38.30
CA LEU A 21 -1.06 40.36 -38.12
C LEU A 21 -1.76 39.77 -39.37
N ILE A 22 -3.03 39.32 -39.42
CA ILE A 22 -4.31 40.02 -39.13
C ILE A 22 -5.48 38.99 -39.14
N ALA A 23 -6.59 39.39 -38.51
CA ALA A 23 -8.00 38.97 -38.70
C ALA A 23 -8.40 37.57 -38.15
N GLY A 24 -9.39 37.39 -37.28
CA GLY A 24 -10.59 38.20 -37.02
C GLY A 24 -11.85 37.42 -37.45
N CYS A 25 -12.29 36.45 -36.64
CA CYS A 25 -13.64 35.88 -36.77
C CYS A 25 -14.39 36.04 -35.45
N LYS A 26 -15.35 36.98 -35.46
CA LYS A 26 -16.38 37.14 -34.45
C LYS A 26 -17.34 35.95 -34.55
N GLN A 27 -17.36 35.08 -33.55
CA GLN A 27 -18.41 34.07 -33.44
C GLN A 27 -19.45 34.55 -32.42
N LYS A 28 -20.67 34.74 -32.91
CA LYS A 28 -21.84 35.21 -32.17
C LYS A 28 -22.11 34.30 -30.98
N VAL A 29 -22.09 34.88 -29.77
CA VAL A 29 -22.73 34.29 -28.59
C VAL A 29 -24.22 34.43 -28.78
N GLN A 30 -24.93 33.30 -28.88
CA GLN A 30 -26.38 33.25 -28.89
C GLN A 30 -26.82 32.60 -27.57
N PRO A 31 -27.70 33.25 -26.78
CA PRO A 31 -28.14 32.73 -25.50
C PRO A 31 -29.25 31.69 -25.71
N SER A 32 -29.02 30.46 -25.26
CA SER A 32 -30.10 29.49 -25.03
C SER A 32 -30.26 29.30 -23.53
N GLN A 33 -31.37 29.82 -23.01
CA GLN A 33 -31.97 29.36 -21.77
C GLN A 33 -32.34 27.88 -21.95
N GLN A 34 -31.86 27.02 -21.06
CA GLN A 34 -32.57 25.79 -20.76
C GLN A 34 -32.61 25.58 -19.25
N THR A 35 -33.84 25.66 -18.79
CA THR A 35 -34.36 25.56 -17.44
C THR A 35 -34.03 24.21 -16.82
N THR A 36 -33.60 24.27 -15.56
CA THR A 36 -33.61 23.19 -14.57
C THR A 36 -35.01 22.58 -14.45
N PRO A 37 -35.12 21.24 -14.42
CA PRO A 37 -36.04 20.61 -13.49
C PRO A 37 -35.25 19.95 -12.35
N GLU A 38 -35.45 20.50 -11.17
CA GLU A 38 -34.98 20.02 -9.89
C GLU A 38 -35.88 18.83 -9.50
N GLU A 39 -35.43 17.60 -9.76
CA GLU A 39 -36.09 16.40 -9.23
C GLU A 39 -35.35 15.93 -7.97
N LYS A 40 -35.88 16.41 -6.85
CA LYS A 40 -35.65 15.94 -5.49
C LYS A 40 -35.88 14.43 -5.42
N LYS A 41 -34.80 13.65 -5.28
CA LYS A 41 -34.88 12.26 -4.85
C LYS A 41 -34.23 12.11 -3.48
N GLU A 42 -35.13 11.96 -2.50
CA GLU A 42 -34.96 11.47 -1.13
C GLU A 42 -33.56 11.05 -0.72
N ASP A 43 -33.00 11.87 0.17
CA ASP A 43 -31.95 11.49 1.09
C ASP A 43 -32.50 10.44 2.07
N THR A 44 -32.35 9.17 1.72
CA THR A 44 -32.49 8.08 2.69
C THR A 44 -31.25 8.12 3.58
N THR A 45 -31.26 9.03 4.56
CA THR A 45 -30.40 8.93 5.74
C THR A 45 -30.67 7.60 6.42
N VAL A 46 -29.88 6.59 6.08
CA VAL A 46 -29.78 5.35 6.86
C VAL A 46 -29.18 5.77 8.19
N ASN A 47 -30.03 5.86 9.21
CA ASN A 47 -29.61 6.05 10.58
C ASN A 47 -28.89 4.77 11.03
N ILE A 48 -27.60 4.67 10.71
CA ILE A 48 -26.74 3.59 11.20
C ILE A 48 -26.56 3.83 12.70
N PRO A 49 -26.97 2.89 13.57
CA PRO A 49 -26.73 3.00 15.01
C PRO A 49 -25.22 3.22 15.27
N PRO A 50 -24.82 4.02 16.27
CA PRO A 50 -23.42 4.28 16.56
C PRO A 50 -22.76 3.01 17.13
N GLY A 51 -22.33 2.15 16.21
CA GLY A 51 -21.39 1.06 16.38
C GLY A 51 -20.35 1.24 15.27
N THR A 52 -19.24 1.88 15.64
CA THR A 52 -18.05 2.23 14.84
C THR A 52 -17.97 1.62 13.43
N ALA A 53 -18.56 2.28 12.44
CA ALA A 53 -18.21 2.04 11.05
C ALA A 53 -16.74 2.45 10.84
N THR A 54 -15.85 1.47 10.74
CA THR A 54 -14.44 1.72 10.40
C THR A 54 -14.40 2.35 9.02
N SER A 55 -14.02 3.64 8.94
CA SER A 55 -13.83 4.35 7.67
C SER A 55 -12.92 3.53 6.75
N ALA A 56 -13.11 3.58 5.43
CA ALA A 56 -12.30 2.81 4.47
C ALA A 56 -10.77 2.95 4.71
N ALA A 57 -10.31 4.13 5.14
CA ALA A 57 -8.90 4.40 5.49
C ALA A 57 -8.35 3.58 6.67
N ARG A 58 -9.21 2.99 7.48
CA ARG A 58 -8.88 2.19 8.68
C ARG A 58 -9.25 0.71 8.52
N LEU A 59 -9.89 0.33 7.42
CA LEU A 59 -10.45 -1.01 7.27
C LEU A 59 -9.39 -2.00 6.79
N ILE A 60 -9.33 -3.16 7.43
CA ILE A 60 -8.62 -4.34 6.97
C ILE A 60 -9.61 -5.21 6.21
N VAL A 61 -9.35 -5.43 4.92
CA VAL A 61 -10.14 -6.32 4.08
C VAL A 61 -9.28 -7.52 3.71
N PRO A 62 -9.48 -8.69 4.34
CA PRO A 62 -8.73 -9.91 4.04
C PRO A 62 -8.70 -10.19 2.53
N GLY A 63 -7.53 -10.56 2.01
CA GLY A 63 -7.35 -10.84 0.59
C GLY A 63 -7.19 -9.61 -0.31
N LYS A 64 -7.47 -8.39 0.19
CA LYS A 64 -7.71 -7.23 -0.69
C LYS A 64 -6.93 -5.98 -0.31
N ALA A 65 -7.02 -5.51 0.93
CA ALA A 65 -6.50 -4.18 1.28
C ALA A 65 -6.28 -4.00 2.78
N ILE A 66 -5.44 -3.02 3.12
CA ILE A 66 -5.39 -2.38 4.44
C ILE A 66 -5.43 -0.88 4.23
N GLY A 67 -6.47 -0.23 4.78
CA GLY A 67 -6.69 1.20 4.60
C GLY A 67 -6.77 1.58 3.13
N LEU A 68 -5.91 2.52 2.74
CA LEU A 68 -5.88 3.05 1.37
C LEU A 68 -5.03 2.22 0.40
N THR A 69 -4.37 1.15 0.85
CA THR A 69 -3.45 0.35 0.03
C THR A 69 -4.06 -0.98 -0.32
N SER A 70 -4.05 -1.34 -1.62
CA SER A 70 -4.64 -2.58 -2.12
C SER A 70 -3.58 -3.59 -2.59
N ILE A 71 -3.89 -4.88 -2.47
CA ILE A 71 -3.15 -5.96 -3.12
C ILE A 71 -3.27 -5.79 -4.64
N GLY A 72 -2.16 -5.96 -5.35
CA GLY A 72 -2.05 -5.77 -6.80
C GLY A 72 -1.86 -4.33 -7.26
N GLU A 73 -1.94 -3.36 -6.35
CA GLU A 73 -1.72 -1.94 -6.66
C GLU A 73 -0.28 -1.68 -7.13
N ASP A 74 -0.11 -0.76 -8.07
CA ASP A 74 1.21 -0.24 -8.43
C ASP A 74 1.85 0.46 -7.22
N VAL A 75 3.06 0.05 -6.86
CA VAL A 75 3.79 0.64 -5.73
C VAL A 75 3.99 2.15 -5.87
N GLN A 76 4.07 2.70 -7.07
CA GLN A 76 4.19 4.15 -7.27
C GLN A 76 2.95 4.89 -6.78
N ASN A 77 1.76 4.34 -6.99
CA ASN A 77 0.53 4.92 -6.44
C ASN A 77 0.52 4.87 -4.90
N VAL A 78 1.06 3.79 -4.33
CA VAL A 78 1.20 3.68 -2.87
C VAL A 78 2.15 4.72 -2.31
N ILE A 79 3.33 4.90 -2.91
CA ILE A 79 4.30 5.92 -2.51
C ILE A 79 3.72 7.33 -2.65
N ASN A 80 2.95 7.60 -3.70
CA ASN A 80 2.26 8.89 -3.86
C ASN A 80 1.25 9.17 -2.74
N LYS A 81 0.63 8.13 -2.15
CA LYS A 81 -0.32 8.27 -1.04
C LYS A 81 0.36 8.33 0.33
N LEU A 82 1.38 7.51 0.55
CA LEU A 82 2.02 7.33 1.86
C LEU A 82 3.29 8.17 2.04
N GLY A 83 3.82 8.75 0.98
CA GLY A 83 5.14 9.37 0.96
C GLY A 83 6.27 8.34 0.78
N ALA A 84 7.51 8.83 0.84
CA ALA A 84 8.69 7.99 0.71
C ALA A 84 8.82 7.02 1.92
N PRO A 85 9.19 5.75 1.69
CA PRO A 85 9.45 4.82 2.79
C PRO A 85 10.73 5.18 3.55
N ASP A 86 10.75 4.88 4.84
CA ASP A 86 11.90 5.09 5.73
C ASP A 86 13.00 4.07 5.53
N LYS A 87 12.62 2.85 5.15
CA LYS A 87 13.53 1.73 4.93
C LYS A 87 13.06 0.91 3.75
N GLY A 88 14.00 0.33 3.01
CA GLY A 88 13.68 -0.64 1.98
C GLY A 88 14.82 -1.61 1.70
N ASP A 89 14.46 -2.70 1.04
CA ASP A 89 15.36 -3.69 0.46
C ASP A 89 14.79 -4.12 -0.89
N ALA A 90 15.63 -4.32 -1.90
CA ALA A 90 15.19 -4.68 -3.23
C ALA A 90 16.19 -5.64 -3.88
N ALA A 91 15.68 -6.76 -4.38
CA ALA A 91 16.47 -7.79 -5.04
C ALA A 91 15.63 -8.53 -6.08
N MET A 92 16.21 -8.75 -7.27
CA MET A 92 15.65 -9.60 -8.34
C MET A 92 14.17 -9.34 -8.69
N GLY A 93 13.79 -8.06 -8.84
CA GLY A 93 12.40 -7.69 -9.18
C GLY A 93 11.43 -7.76 -8.00
N LYS A 94 11.93 -7.89 -6.77
CA LYS A 94 11.14 -7.91 -5.55
C LYS A 94 11.65 -6.83 -4.61
N ALA A 95 10.77 -6.24 -3.83
CA ALA A 95 11.15 -5.21 -2.88
C ALA A 95 10.32 -5.27 -1.59
N MET A 96 10.91 -4.77 -0.52
CA MET A 96 10.24 -4.39 0.71
C MET A 96 10.40 -2.90 0.92
N ALA A 97 9.33 -2.25 1.35
CA ALA A 97 9.33 -0.85 1.76
C ALA A 97 8.61 -0.73 3.11
N THR A 98 9.21 -0.03 4.07
CA THR A 98 8.67 0.17 5.41
C THR A 98 8.52 1.65 5.71
N TRP A 99 7.35 2.01 6.25
CA TRP A 99 7.05 3.30 6.84
C TRP A 99 6.87 3.12 8.34
N TYR A 100 7.49 4.00 9.12
CA TYR A 100 7.33 4.08 10.55
C TYR A 100 6.42 5.25 10.93
N ALA A 101 5.57 5.04 11.93
CA ALA A 101 4.79 6.12 12.52
C ALA A 101 5.73 7.22 13.00
N ASP A 102 5.45 8.46 12.61
CA ASP A 102 6.27 9.65 12.89
C ASP A 102 7.75 9.51 12.49
N HIS A 103 8.06 8.61 11.54
CA HIS A 103 9.42 8.26 11.12
C HIS A 103 10.30 7.72 12.27
N ASP A 104 9.70 7.22 13.37
CA ASP A 104 10.41 6.60 14.49
C ASP A 104 10.51 5.07 14.31
N PRO A 105 11.72 4.50 14.12
CA PRO A 105 11.91 3.05 13.98
C PRO A 105 11.38 2.19 15.14
N LYS A 106 11.11 2.80 16.31
CA LYS A 106 10.52 2.12 17.47
C LYS A 106 8.98 2.13 17.46
N GLY A 107 8.37 2.93 16.59
CA GLY A 107 6.93 3.09 16.47
C GLY A 107 6.26 1.98 15.67
N ASN A 108 4.96 2.17 15.45
CA ASN A 108 4.20 1.28 14.58
C ASN A 108 4.73 1.35 13.14
N GLN A 109 4.79 0.20 12.49
CA GLN A 109 5.29 0.02 11.14
C GLN A 109 4.19 -0.46 10.19
N THR A 110 4.24 0.05 8.97
CA THR A 110 3.59 -0.50 7.77
C THR A 110 4.69 -0.98 6.83
N THR A 111 4.70 -2.26 6.47
CA THR A 111 5.68 -2.83 5.54
C THR A 111 4.96 -3.44 4.36
N ILE A 112 5.40 -3.12 3.15
CA ILE A 112 4.82 -3.60 1.91
C ILE A 112 5.87 -4.44 1.19
N TYR A 113 5.48 -5.65 0.80
CA TYR A 113 6.27 -6.48 -0.10
C TYR A 113 5.67 -6.40 -1.51
N THR A 114 6.52 -6.13 -2.50
CA THR A 114 6.14 -5.99 -3.89
C THR A 114 6.92 -6.93 -4.79
N GLU A 115 6.32 -7.22 -5.94
CA GLU A 115 6.92 -8.05 -6.97
C GLU A 115 6.63 -7.48 -8.36
N ARG A 116 7.63 -7.54 -9.22
CA ARG A 116 7.59 -7.21 -10.63
C ARG A 116 7.81 -8.48 -11.43
N GLN A 117 7.02 -8.67 -12.48
CA GLN A 117 7.19 -9.79 -13.40
C GLN A 117 8.21 -9.43 -14.48
N MET A 118 9.50 -9.57 -14.14
CA MET A 118 10.62 -9.25 -15.03
C MET A 118 10.44 -9.91 -16.41
N GLY A 119 10.48 -9.11 -17.47
CA GLY A 119 10.31 -9.59 -18.85
C GLY A 119 8.86 -9.76 -19.32
N VAL A 120 7.87 -9.48 -18.46
CA VAL A 120 6.44 -9.48 -18.81
C VAL A 120 5.83 -8.10 -18.56
N ASP A 121 5.93 -7.61 -17.32
CA ASP A 121 5.38 -6.32 -16.87
C ASP A 121 6.40 -5.69 -15.92
N ASP A 122 6.83 -4.47 -16.23
CA ASP A 122 7.78 -3.72 -15.40
C ASP A 122 7.11 -3.03 -14.20
N THR A 123 5.78 -3.10 -14.08
CA THR A 123 5.04 -2.61 -12.91
C THR A 123 5.36 -3.47 -11.68
N SER A 124 5.84 -2.83 -10.61
CA SER A 124 6.00 -3.47 -9.32
C SER A 124 4.68 -3.39 -8.54
N ARG A 125 4.09 -4.54 -8.25
CA ARG A 125 2.75 -4.63 -7.65
C ARG A 125 2.82 -5.12 -6.21
N VAL A 126 1.99 -4.53 -5.35
CA VAL A 126 1.80 -4.94 -3.96
C VAL A 126 1.36 -6.40 -3.91
N GLN A 127 2.12 -7.23 -3.19
CA GLN A 127 1.79 -8.63 -2.97
C GLN A 127 1.34 -8.87 -1.52
N GLN A 128 1.90 -8.12 -0.57
CA GLN A 128 1.54 -8.20 0.84
C GLN A 128 1.62 -6.84 1.51
N ILE A 129 0.74 -6.62 2.49
CA ILE A 129 0.72 -5.44 3.34
C ILE A 129 0.75 -5.92 4.78
N ARG A 130 1.82 -5.59 5.51
CA ARG A 130 1.99 -5.88 6.94
C ARG A 130 1.81 -4.59 7.74
N ILE A 131 1.07 -4.66 8.83
CA ILE A 131 0.91 -3.59 9.81
C ILE A 131 1.11 -4.08 11.23
N THR A 132 1.50 -3.18 12.13
CA THR A 132 1.62 -3.41 13.58
C THR A 132 0.72 -2.48 14.41
N SER A 133 0.17 -1.42 13.80
CA SER A 133 -0.73 -0.47 14.45
C SER A 133 -2.14 -1.03 14.66
N SER A 134 -2.70 -0.84 15.85
CA SER A 134 -4.09 -1.20 16.18
C SER A 134 -5.12 -0.20 15.64
N TRP A 135 -4.66 0.86 14.97
CA TRP A 135 -5.54 1.86 14.34
C TRP A 135 -6.39 1.27 13.21
N PHE A 136 -5.90 0.22 12.55
CA PHE A 136 -6.61 -0.52 11.51
C PHE A 136 -7.35 -1.72 12.11
N SER A 137 -8.57 -2.00 11.64
CA SER A 137 -9.36 -3.15 12.07
C SER A 137 -10.13 -3.79 10.94
N THR A 138 -10.46 -5.08 11.07
CA THR A 138 -11.48 -5.71 10.23
C THR A 138 -12.87 -5.14 10.54
N ALA A 139 -13.88 -5.50 9.73
CA ALA A 139 -15.27 -5.18 10.01
C ALA A 139 -15.75 -5.78 11.35
N ASP A 140 -15.19 -6.93 11.74
CA ASP A 140 -15.42 -7.59 13.03
C ASP A 140 -14.55 -7.05 14.18
N SER A 141 -13.94 -5.88 14.00
CA SER A 141 -13.07 -5.24 15.01
C SER A 141 -11.84 -6.07 15.40
N ILE A 142 -11.35 -6.95 14.53
CA ILE A 142 -10.06 -7.62 14.73
C ILE A 142 -8.93 -6.69 14.29
N HIS A 143 -7.99 -6.42 15.18
CA HIS A 143 -6.84 -5.54 14.97
C HIS A 143 -5.58 -6.13 15.62
N THR A 144 -4.42 -5.49 15.47
CA THR A 144 -3.26 -5.84 16.31
C THR A 144 -3.61 -5.54 17.77
N GLU A 145 -3.12 -6.31 18.74
CA GLU A 145 -3.57 -6.36 20.14
C GLU A 145 -4.82 -7.24 20.40
N SER A 146 -5.56 -7.67 19.37
CA SER A 146 -6.59 -8.70 19.56
C SER A 146 -5.99 -10.02 20.06
N THR A 147 -6.70 -10.73 20.95
CA THR A 147 -6.23 -12.05 21.40
C THR A 147 -6.46 -13.10 20.33
N LEU A 148 -5.65 -14.17 20.33
CA LEU A 148 -5.86 -15.32 19.44
C LEU A 148 -7.25 -15.96 19.65
N ASN A 149 -7.82 -15.85 20.85
CA ASN A 149 -9.16 -16.32 21.12
C ASN A 149 -10.22 -15.47 20.40
N ASP A 150 -10.08 -14.14 20.42
CA ASP A 150 -10.98 -13.25 19.70
C ASP A 150 -10.88 -13.44 18.19
N ILE A 151 -9.66 -13.57 17.67
CA ILE A 151 -9.42 -13.87 16.25
C ILE A 151 -10.15 -15.16 15.84
N ARG A 152 -10.10 -16.21 16.69
CA ARG A 152 -10.77 -17.50 16.42
C ARG A 152 -12.29 -17.44 16.40
N LYS A 153 -12.92 -16.38 16.92
CA LYS A 153 -14.38 -16.21 16.84
C LYS A 153 -14.84 -15.85 15.42
N HIS A 154 -13.97 -15.19 14.63
CA HIS A 154 -14.30 -14.67 13.30
C HIS A 154 -13.50 -15.35 12.18
N PHE A 155 -12.35 -15.93 12.53
CA PHE A 155 -11.46 -16.61 11.60
C PHE A 155 -11.18 -18.05 12.08
N ALA A 156 -10.76 -18.91 11.15
CA ALA A 156 -10.25 -20.25 11.46
C ALA A 156 -8.72 -20.32 11.25
N PRO A 157 -7.91 -19.55 12.02
CA PRO A 157 -6.48 -19.48 11.79
C PRO A 157 -5.78 -20.79 12.13
N LYS A 158 -4.84 -21.20 11.28
CA LYS A 158 -3.96 -22.35 11.50
C LYS A 158 -2.54 -21.87 11.74
N LYS A 159 -1.88 -22.41 12.75
CA LYS A 159 -0.47 -22.13 13.02
C LYS A 159 0.35 -22.68 11.86
N ALA A 160 1.10 -21.82 11.19
CA ALA A 160 1.81 -22.16 9.96
C ALA A 160 3.33 -22.01 10.09
N ALA A 161 3.81 -21.13 10.97
CA ALA A 161 5.23 -20.97 11.21
C ALA A 161 5.54 -20.37 12.58
N THR A 162 6.82 -20.32 12.92
CA THR A 162 7.36 -19.63 14.10
C THR A 162 8.59 -18.81 13.72
N TYR A 163 8.89 -17.76 14.47
CA TYR A 163 10.15 -17.03 14.38
C TYR A 163 10.56 -16.50 15.75
N LYS A 164 11.80 -16.03 15.85
CA LYS A 164 12.33 -15.36 17.03
C LYS A 164 12.83 -13.98 16.65
N GLU A 165 12.48 -12.99 17.45
CA GLU A 165 12.95 -11.62 17.34
C GLU A 165 13.22 -11.10 18.75
N ASP A 166 14.39 -10.49 18.97
CA ASP A 166 14.83 -9.97 20.27
C ASP A 166 14.67 -10.96 21.44
N GLY A 167 14.97 -12.23 21.19
CA GLY A 167 14.86 -13.32 22.16
C GLY A 167 13.43 -13.78 22.47
N LYS A 168 12.41 -13.14 21.90
CA LYS A 168 10.98 -13.49 22.06
C LYS A 168 10.53 -14.44 20.96
N ASN A 169 9.57 -15.31 21.28
CA ASN A 169 8.95 -16.22 20.32
C ASN A 169 7.68 -15.59 19.75
N TYR A 170 7.53 -15.74 18.44
CA TYR A 170 6.33 -15.37 17.71
C TYR A 170 5.81 -16.56 16.89
N PHE A 171 4.51 -16.57 16.69
CA PHE A 171 3.78 -17.62 15.98
C PHE A 171 3.00 -16.99 14.83
N ILE A 172 3.17 -17.54 13.64
CA ILE A 172 2.43 -17.07 12.46
C ILE A 172 1.21 -17.97 12.27
N TYR A 173 0.04 -17.35 12.26
CA TYR A 173 -1.26 -17.97 12.10
C TYR A 173 -1.91 -17.48 10.81
N THR A 174 -2.14 -18.36 9.84
CA THR A 174 -2.69 -17.99 8.54
C THR A 174 -4.13 -18.48 8.37
N THR A 175 -4.88 -17.80 7.52
CA THR A 175 -6.24 -18.18 7.13
C THR A 175 -6.32 -18.38 5.61
N GLY A 176 -7.33 -19.08 5.13
CA GLY A 176 -7.62 -19.16 3.69
C GLY A 176 -8.22 -17.88 3.09
N GLN A 177 -8.45 -16.85 3.90
CA GLN A 177 -9.13 -15.61 3.47
C GLN A 177 -8.15 -14.52 3.01
N GLY A 178 -6.84 -14.80 2.94
CA GLY A 178 -5.84 -13.79 2.59
C GLY A 178 -5.50 -12.84 3.74
N ILE A 179 -5.58 -13.34 4.97
CA ILE A 179 -5.12 -12.64 6.18
C ILE A 179 -4.32 -13.59 7.06
N THR A 180 -3.20 -13.09 7.58
CA THR A 180 -2.27 -13.78 8.46
C THR A 180 -1.99 -12.92 9.69
N PHE A 181 -1.86 -13.55 10.85
CA PHE A 181 -1.65 -12.93 12.15
C PHE A 181 -0.31 -13.37 12.74
N GLU A 182 0.46 -12.42 13.25
CA GLU A 182 1.65 -12.66 14.05
C GLU A 182 1.26 -12.59 15.53
N ILE A 183 1.42 -13.69 16.25
CA ILE A 183 0.93 -13.86 17.61
C ILE A 183 2.12 -14.03 18.56
N THR A 184 2.14 -13.27 19.65
CA THR A 184 3.16 -13.38 20.70
C THR A 184 3.00 -14.66 21.53
N ALA A 185 3.98 -14.95 22.39
CA ALA A 185 3.88 -16.05 23.36
C ALA A 185 2.63 -15.93 24.27
N ASP A 186 2.20 -14.70 24.58
CA ASP A 186 1.05 -14.40 25.43
C ASP A 186 -0.29 -14.44 24.68
N SER A 187 -0.31 -14.99 23.46
CA SER A 187 -1.50 -15.12 22.62
C SER A 187 -2.14 -13.80 22.20
N VAL A 188 -1.34 -12.74 22.07
CA VAL A 188 -1.79 -11.42 21.60
C VAL A 188 -1.26 -11.18 20.18
N CYS A 189 -2.08 -10.61 19.31
CA CYS A 189 -1.68 -10.23 17.97
C CYS A 189 -0.71 -9.04 18.02
N SER A 190 0.43 -9.18 17.36
CA SER A 190 1.48 -8.16 17.25
C SER A 190 1.61 -7.58 15.84
N GLY A 191 1.08 -8.29 14.84
CA GLY A 191 1.11 -7.87 13.46
C GLY A 191 0.05 -8.58 12.63
N ILE A 192 -0.42 -7.90 11.59
CA ILE A 192 -1.38 -8.44 10.63
C ILE A 192 -0.79 -8.28 9.23
N ILE A 193 -0.90 -9.33 8.42
CA ILE A 193 -0.48 -9.36 7.02
C ILE A 193 -1.69 -9.68 6.15
N VAL A 194 -2.05 -8.76 5.25
CA VAL A 194 -3.01 -9.03 4.16
C VAL A 194 -2.23 -9.38 2.90
N HIS A 195 -2.71 -10.40 2.20
CA HIS A 195 -2.12 -10.93 0.98
C HIS A 195 -3.22 -11.56 0.11
N ASP A 196 -2.94 -11.79 -1.17
CA ASP A 196 -3.86 -12.53 -2.04
C ASP A 196 -4.23 -13.90 -1.42
N SER A 197 -5.53 -14.26 -1.46
CA SER A 197 -6.04 -15.48 -0.82
C SER A 197 -5.59 -16.78 -1.50
N SER A 198 -5.13 -16.73 -2.75
CA SER A 198 -4.49 -17.85 -3.45
C SER A 198 -3.02 -18.07 -3.05
N LYS A 199 -2.45 -17.14 -2.28
CA LYS A 199 -1.05 -17.16 -1.84
C LYS A 199 -0.95 -17.31 -0.33
N THR A 200 0.24 -17.65 0.16
CA THR A 200 0.54 -17.72 1.59
C THR A 200 1.50 -16.62 2.02
N ALA A 201 1.30 -16.05 3.21
CA ALA A 201 2.15 -15.00 3.75
C ALA A 201 3.59 -15.47 4.04
N ILE A 202 3.80 -16.76 4.29
CA ILE A 202 5.02 -17.30 4.92
C ILE A 202 6.08 -17.80 3.94
N SER A 203 5.85 -17.64 2.63
CA SER A 203 6.72 -18.19 1.58
C SER A 203 7.10 -17.12 0.53
N THR A 204 7.31 -15.88 0.96
CA THR A 204 7.88 -14.85 0.10
C THR A 204 9.38 -14.98 0.00
N TYR A 205 9.94 -14.45 -1.10
CA TYR A 205 11.39 -14.39 -1.30
C TYR A 205 12.08 -13.49 -0.27
N LEU A 206 11.45 -12.36 0.07
CA LEU A 206 11.85 -11.49 1.17
C LEU A 206 10.84 -11.69 2.31
N PRO A 207 11.16 -12.51 3.34
CA PRO A 207 10.29 -12.64 4.49
C PRO A 207 10.38 -11.40 5.37
N PHE A 208 9.27 -11.00 6.00
CA PHE A 208 9.27 -9.88 6.96
C PHE A 208 10.16 -10.15 8.19
N HIS A 209 10.37 -11.42 8.52
CA HIS A 209 11.17 -11.86 9.67
C HIS A 209 12.27 -12.81 9.21
N ALA A 210 13.46 -12.63 9.77
CA ALA A 210 14.54 -13.59 9.58
C ALA A 210 14.25 -14.90 10.34
N GLY A 211 14.73 -16.03 9.81
CA GLY A 211 14.70 -17.30 10.53
C GLY A 211 13.31 -17.91 10.74
N ILE A 212 12.33 -17.58 9.90
CA ILE A 212 11.01 -18.24 9.90
C ILE A 212 11.17 -19.75 9.75
N LYS A 213 10.53 -20.50 10.65
CA LYS A 213 10.44 -21.96 10.62
C LYS A 213 9.00 -22.38 10.36
N GLN A 214 8.74 -22.88 9.16
CA GLN A 214 7.42 -23.39 8.79
C GLN A 214 7.12 -24.70 9.54
N ILE A 215 5.87 -24.85 9.95
CA ILE A 215 5.35 -26.09 10.53
C ILE A 215 4.93 -26.98 9.35
N LYS A 216 5.49 -28.18 9.30
CA LYS A 216 5.14 -29.20 8.30
C LYS A 216 3.80 -29.84 8.60
#